data_AF-A0AAV5LSY1-F1
#
_entry.id   AF-A0AAV5LSY1-F1
#
_cell.length_a   1.000
_cell.length_b   1.000
_cell.length_c   1.000
_cell.angle_alpha   90.00
_cell.angle_beta   90.00
_cell.angle_gamma   90.00
#
_symmetry.space_group_name_H-M   'P 1'
#
loop_
_entity.id
_entity.type
_entity.pdbx_description
1 polymer ?
#
loop_
_entity_poly.entity_id
_entity_poly.type
_entity_poly.pdbx_seq_one_letter_code
_entity_poly.pdbx_strand_id
1 'polypeptide(L)' 'MGKMKDFAVQVEEAREGQDGKPSVGPIYRNLLSKNEFPLPDPDMATTWDIFSLTSLSKLLQYNG' A
#
# COMPACT_ATOMS: atom_id res chain seq x y z
N MET A 1 -14.84 1.98 27.22
CA MET A 1 -14.10 2.75 26.20
C MET A 1 -13.93 1.84 24.98
N GLY A 2 -14.65 2.07 23.89
CA GLY A 2 -14.53 1.22 22.70
C GLY A 2 -13.13 1.37 22.08
N LYS A 3 -12.51 0.25 21.65
CA LYS A 3 -11.24 0.27 20.91
C LYS A 3 -11.43 1.16 19.66
N MET A 4 -10.65 2.23 19.54
CA MET A 4 -10.57 2.99 18.31
C MET A 4 -10.03 2.05 17.24
N LYS A 5 -10.75 1.90 16.12
CA LYS A 5 -10.24 1.13 14.99
C LYS A 5 -9.23 2.01 14.28
N ASP A 6 -7.98 1.57 14.22
CA ASP A 6 -6.97 2.25 13.42
C ASP A 6 -7.36 2.09 11.94
N PHE A 7 -7.45 3.20 11.21
CA PHE A 7 -7.75 3.19 9.77
C PHE A 7 -6.51 3.38 8.91
N ALA A 8 -5.40 3.79 9.54
CA ALA A 8 -4.12 4.02 8.91
C ALA A 8 -2.98 3.71 9.89
N VAL A 9 -1.82 3.39 9.33
CA VAL A 9 -0.58 3.13 10.07
C VAL A 9 0.48 4.12 9.61
N GLN A 10 1.23 4.65 10.56
CA GLN A 10 2.39 5.47 10.26
C GLN A 10 3.48 4.58 9.67
N VAL A 11 4.01 4.98 8.51
CA VAL A 11 5.06 4.26 7.78
C VAL A 11 6.37 5.02 7.73
N GLU A 12 6.33 6.35 7.91
CA GLU A 12 7.52 7.19 8.02
C GLU A 12 7.35 8.21 9.15
N GLU A 13 8.44 8.49 9.85
CA GLU A 13 8.51 9.48 10.91
C GLU A 13 8.52 10.91 10.36
N ALA A 14 8.08 11.85 11.19
CA ALA A 14 8.20 13.27 10.88
C ALA A 14 9.68 13.65 10.77
N ARG A 15 9.99 14.58 9.86
CA ARG A 15 11.34 15.11 9.68
C ARG A 15 11.34 16.61 9.88
N GLU A 16 12.24 17.09 10.72
CA GLU A 16 12.47 18.52 10.89
C GLU A 16 13.11 19.12 9.63
N GLY A 17 12.72 20.34 9.30
CA GLY A 17 13.28 21.10 8.20
C GLY A 17 14.77 21.38 8.40
N GLN A 18 15.57 21.19 7.35
CA GLN A 18 17.01 21.48 7.33
C GLN A 18 17.36 22.22 6.04
N ASP A 19 18.42 23.02 6.07
CA ASP A 19 18.95 23.76 4.91
C ASP A 19 17.91 24.65 4.20
N GLY A 20 17.07 25.32 4.98
CA GLY A 20 16.01 26.19 4.46
C GLY A 20 14.78 25.45 3.90
N LYS A 21 14.73 24.11 4.01
CA LYS A 21 13.55 23.32 3.66
C LYS A 21 12.58 23.25 4.85
N PRO A 22 11.25 23.22 4.61
CA PRO A 22 10.26 23.10 5.68
C PRO A 22 10.28 21.72 6.34
N SER A 23 9.79 21.65 7.57
CA SER A 23 9.51 20.38 8.25
C SER A 23 8.43 19.58 7.51
N VAL A 24 8.55 18.26 7.53
CA VAL A 24 7.63 17.32 6.89
C VAL A 24 6.97 16.47 7.98
N GLY A 25 5.64 16.40 7.97
CA GLY A 25 4.89 15.56 8.89
C GLY A 25 5.08 14.06 8.62
N PRO A 26 4.64 13.19 9.55
CA PRO A 26 4.77 11.75 9.38
C PRO A 26 3.84 11.24 8.26
N ILE A 27 4.26 10.18 7.57
CA ILE A 27 3.47 9.58 6.48
C ILE A 27 2.61 8.46 7.04
N TYR A 28 1.32 8.51 6.71
CA TYR A 28 0.34 7.47 7.04
C TYR A 28 -0.14 6.75 5.78
N ARG A 29 -0.36 5.44 5.89
CA ARG A 29 -0.93 4.60 4.83
C ARG A 29 -2.07 3.75 5.37
N ASN A 30 -2.91 3.24 4.47
CA ASN A 30 -3.93 2.25 4.83
C ASN A 30 -3.27 1.02 5.49
N LEU A 31 -3.95 0.40 6.45
CA LEU A 31 -3.48 -0.84 7.09
C LEU A 31 -3.10 -1.94 6.09
N LEU A 32 -3.84 -2.06 4.98
CA LEU A 32 -3.60 -3.05 3.93
C LEU A 32 -2.37 -2.74 3.07
N SER A 33 -1.87 -1.50 3.10
CA SER A 33 -0.73 -1.04 2.30
C SER A 33 0.47 -0.61 3.15
N LYS A 34 0.51 -1.05 4.43
CA LYS A 34 1.61 -0.77 5.35
C LYS A 34 2.98 -1.06 4.73
N ASN A 35 3.11 -2.23 4.11
CA ASN A 35 4.35 -2.74 3.56
C ASN A 35 4.43 -2.56 2.04
N GLU A 36 3.69 -1.59 1.50
CA GLU A 36 3.48 -1.40 0.07
C GLU A 36 2.70 -2.56 -0.57
N PHE A 37 2.14 -2.27 -1.74
CA PHE A 37 1.68 -3.36 -2.60
C PHE A 37 2.87 -3.86 -3.41
N PRO A 38 2.91 -5.15 -3.76
CA PRO A 38 3.90 -5.66 -4.71
C PRO A 38 3.90 -4.81 -5.97
N LEU A 39 5.08 -4.62 -6.56
CA LEU A 39 5.18 -4.00 -7.88
C LEU A 39 4.35 -4.84 -8.87
N PRO A 40 3.62 -4.19 -9.79
CA PRO A 40 2.96 -4.90 -10.88
C PRO A 40 3.99 -5.71 -11.68
N ASP A 41 3.55 -6.86 -12.19
CA ASP A 41 4.37 -7.66 -13.10
C ASP A 41 4.75 -6.79 -14.33
N PRO A 42 6.00 -6.85 -14.83
CA PRO A 42 6.41 -6.10 -16.02
C PRO A 42 5.51 -6.30 -17.25
N ASP A 43 4.84 -7.46 -17.36
CA ASP A 43 3.92 -7.76 -18.45
C ASP A 43 2.51 -7.15 -18.23
N MET A 44 2.24 -6.57 -17.05
CA MET A 44 1.01 -5.81 -16.76
C MET A 44 1.17 -4.36 -17.24
N ALA A 45 0.77 -4.10 -18.48
CA ALA A 45 0.87 -2.78 -19.08
C ALA A 45 -0.28 -1.83 -18.67
N THR A 46 -1.42 -2.39 -18.25
CA THR A 46 -2.63 -1.63 -17.94
C THR A 46 -3.23 -2.02 -16.60
N THR A 47 -4.01 -1.10 -16.03
CA THR A 47 -4.83 -1.38 -14.85
C THR A 47 -5.77 -2.58 -15.06
N TRP A 48 -6.20 -2.83 -16.30
CA TRP A 48 -7.08 -3.96 -16.62
C TRP A 48 -6.38 -5.32 -16.50
N ASP A 49 -5.07 -5.38 -16.77
CA ASP A 49 -4.28 -6.60 -16.64
C ASP A 49 -4.19 -7.04 -15.17
N ILE A 50 -4.02 -6.07 -14.26
CA ILE A 50 -4.02 -6.31 -12.81
C ILE A 50 -5.35 -6.91 -12.35
N PHE A 51 -6.49 -6.34 -12.77
CA PHE A 51 -7.81 -6.84 -12.39
C PHE A 51 -8.12 -8.22 -12.98
N SER A 52 -7.67 -8.47 -14.21
CA SER A 52 -7.93 -9.73 -14.91
C SER A 52 -7.10 -10.89 -14.33
N LEU A 53 -5.81 -10.68 -14.06
CA LEU A 53 -4.88 -11.71 -13.59
C LEU A 53 -5.07 -12.05 -12.10
N THR A 54 -5.43 -11.07 -11.26
CA THR A 54 -5.78 -11.33 -9.86
C THR A 54 -7.04 -12.19 -9.74
N SER A 55 -7.96 -12.09 -10.70
CA SER A 55 -9.15 -12.96 -10.77
C SER A 55 -8.81 -14.40 -11.19
N LEU A 56 -7.88 -14.56 -12.13
CA LEU A 56 -7.46 -15.88 -12.66
C LEU A 56 -6.56 -16.68 -11.70
N SER A 57 -5.60 -16.03 -11.04
CA SER A 57 -4.71 -16.70 -10.06
C SER A 57 -5.48 -17.33 -8.90
N LYS A 58 -6.63 -16.76 -8.52
CA LYS A 58 -7.52 -17.30 -7.50
C LYS A 58 -8.27 -18.57 -7.94
N LEU A 59 -8.49 -18.76 -9.24
CA LEU A 59 -9.11 -19.97 -9.82
C LEU A 59 -8.13 -21.14 -9.94
N LEU A 60 -6.84 -20.86 -10.17
CA LEU A 60 -5.81 -21.89 -10.20
C LEU A 60 -5.50 -22.46 -8.81
N GLN A 61 -5.61 -21.65 -7.75
CA GLN A 61 -5.46 -22.11 -6.36
C GLN A 61 -6.68 -22.89 -5.83
N TYR A 62 -7.85 -22.76 -6.46
CA TYR A 62 -9.10 -23.41 -6.01
C TYR A 62 -9.34 -24.79 -6.63
N ASN A 63 -8.55 -25.17 -7.64
CA ASN A 63 -8.62 -26.47 -8.32
C ASN A 63 -7.49 -27.43 -7.89
N GLY A 64 -6.92 -27.23 -6.69
CA GLY A 64 -5.94 -28.09 -6.05
C GLY A 64 -6.50 -28.80 -4.83
#